data_AF-A0A7X4GFC7-F1
#
_entry.id   AF-A0A7X4GFC7-F1
#
_cell.length_a   1.000
_cell.length_b   1.000
_cell.length_c   1.000
_cell.angle_alpha   90.00
_cell.angle_beta   90.00
_cell.angle_gamma   90.00
#
_symmetry.space_group_name_H-M   'P 1'
#
loop_
_entity.id
_entity.type
_entity.pdbx_description
1 polymer ?
#
loop_
_entity_poly.entity_id
_entity_poly.type
_entity_poly.pdbx_seq_one_letter_code
_entity_poly.pdbx_strand_id
1 'polypeptide(L)'
;MAVLGASVLAASPALADVKAGVDAWSAGDYAGAIAQWRPLAERGDPDAQFNLAQAYKLGRGVPADLGKAEDLYGKAAARGHAQAADSYGLLLFQRGERKSALPYLEASAARGDARAQYILGVAHFNGDIVAKDWVRAYALVSLAQQEGLAQATSAKAQMDRHIPLTDRQKSVPLAARIAGQAQANRQRLNTSAELGAPLAALEPVPKPGIAEGPGAPKPDAAAALAEGPAGAGADYTRSNAVPPAERAPAPAPRQSAAAKPERKTANTSPKAAPRVAAPSPGGPWRLQLGAFGVAGNAEALWARVRSRPELAGHSRALVPAGKLTKLQATGFASRADAQAACARLTSGGFGCLPVRD
;
A
#
# COMPACT_ATOMS: atom_id res chain seq x y z
N MET A 1 -14.39 29.96 63.71
CA MET A 1 -13.87 30.21 62.35
C MET A 1 -12.97 29.04 61.96
N ALA A 2 -13.36 28.23 60.98
CA ALA A 2 -12.51 27.20 60.40
C ALA A 2 -12.50 27.41 58.88
N VAL A 3 -11.33 27.63 58.30
CA VAL A 3 -11.20 27.98 56.87
C VAL A 3 -11.01 26.70 56.07
N LEU A 4 -11.99 26.37 55.23
CA LEU A 4 -11.89 25.30 54.23
C LEU A 4 -10.98 25.76 53.09
N GLY A 5 -9.73 25.30 53.09
CA GLY A 5 -8.79 25.53 52.00
C GLY A 5 -9.16 24.70 50.76
N ALA A 6 -9.77 25.35 49.76
CA ALA A 6 -10.09 24.71 48.49
C ALA A 6 -8.84 24.62 47.59
N SER A 7 -8.17 23.46 47.60
CA SER A 7 -7.04 23.18 46.72
C SER A 7 -7.48 23.06 45.26
N VAL A 8 -7.28 24.11 44.46
CA VAL A 8 -7.53 24.08 43.02
C VAL A 8 -6.44 23.27 42.32
N LEU A 9 -6.80 22.08 41.82
CA LEU A 9 -5.95 21.30 40.92
C LEU A 9 -5.86 22.01 39.57
N ALA A 10 -4.78 22.76 39.37
CA ALA A 10 -4.46 23.34 38.07
C ALA A 10 -4.09 22.21 37.09
N ALA A 11 -4.99 21.93 36.13
CA ALA A 11 -4.69 21.01 35.05
C ALA A 11 -3.66 21.63 34.11
N SER A 12 -2.41 21.15 34.16
CA SER A 12 -1.38 21.52 33.19
C SER A 12 -1.89 21.28 31.77
N PRO A 13 -1.73 22.23 30.83
CA PRO A 13 -2.10 22.01 29.45
C PRO A 13 -1.28 20.84 28.90
N ALA A 14 -1.95 19.82 28.38
CA ALA A 14 -1.28 18.70 27.72
C ALA A 14 -0.45 19.24 26.55
N LEU A 15 0.87 19.15 26.68
CA LEU A 15 1.78 19.53 25.60
C LEU A 15 1.52 18.64 24.39
N ALA A 16 1.55 19.24 23.20
CA ALA A 16 1.37 18.48 21.98
C ALA A 16 2.44 17.39 21.84
N ASP A 17 2.02 16.20 21.45
CA ASP A 17 2.86 15.01 21.32
C ASP A 17 2.57 14.28 19.99
N VAL A 18 3.61 13.68 19.40
CA VAL A 18 3.52 12.98 18.11
C VAL A 18 2.59 11.78 18.24
N LYS A 19 2.73 10.99 19.31
CA LYS A 19 1.91 9.80 19.57
C LYS A 19 0.46 10.18 19.86
N ALA A 20 0.19 11.25 20.62
CA ALA A 20 -1.16 11.75 20.84
C ALA A 20 -1.89 12.05 19.51
N GLY A 21 -1.19 12.59 18.50
CA GLY A 21 -1.73 12.76 17.16
C GLY A 21 -1.93 11.45 16.38
N VAL A 22 -1.03 10.46 16.54
CA VAL A 22 -1.16 9.11 15.94
C VAL A 22 -2.34 8.35 16.55
N ASP A 23 -2.56 8.46 17.85
CA ASP A 23 -3.69 7.85 18.55
C ASP A 23 -5.02 8.47 18.07
N ALA A 24 -5.10 9.80 17.98
CA ALA A 24 -6.25 10.51 17.43
C ALA A 24 -6.55 10.11 15.96
N TRP A 25 -5.52 10.06 15.11
CA TRP A 25 -5.64 9.62 13.72
C TRP A 25 -6.14 8.18 13.61
N SER A 26 -5.67 7.29 14.50
CA SER A 26 -6.07 5.88 14.56
C SER A 26 -7.52 5.71 15.04
N ALA A 27 -8.01 6.61 15.89
CA ALA A 27 -9.42 6.71 16.26
C ALA A 27 -10.30 7.35 15.17
N GLY A 28 -9.70 7.87 14.08
CA GLY A 28 -10.40 8.57 13.00
C GLY A 28 -10.63 10.06 13.25
N ASP A 29 -10.19 10.61 14.39
CA ASP A 29 -10.18 12.05 14.63
C ASP A 29 -8.98 12.71 13.92
N TYR A 30 -9.13 12.88 12.62
CA TYR A 30 -8.14 13.56 11.78
C TYR A 30 -8.01 15.05 12.13
N ALA A 31 -9.00 15.68 12.78
CA ALA A 31 -8.93 17.09 13.17
C ALA A 31 -8.06 17.26 14.43
N GLY A 32 -8.28 16.43 15.46
CA GLY A 32 -7.41 16.34 16.63
C GLY A 32 -5.97 15.94 16.27
N ALA A 33 -5.79 14.96 15.37
CA ALA A 33 -4.47 14.57 14.89
C ALA A 33 -3.68 15.75 14.27
N ILE A 34 -4.34 16.54 13.41
CA ILE A 34 -3.76 17.77 12.83
C ILE A 34 -3.44 18.81 13.90
N ALA A 35 -4.29 18.96 14.92
CA ALA A 35 -4.07 19.92 16.01
C ALA A 35 -2.86 19.54 16.89
N GLN A 36 -2.59 18.24 17.08
CA GLN A 36 -1.40 17.74 17.77
C GLN A 36 -0.13 17.91 16.92
N TRP A 37 -0.14 17.45 15.66
CA TRP A 37 1.06 17.43 14.84
C TRP A 37 1.51 18.81 14.34
N ARG A 38 0.59 19.75 14.08
CA ARG A 38 0.95 21.05 13.50
C ARG A 38 1.99 21.85 14.32
N PRO A 39 1.79 22.13 15.62
CA PRO A 39 2.76 22.90 16.41
C PRO A 39 4.12 22.20 16.59
N LEU A 40 4.16 20.87 16.44
CA LEU A 40 5.40 20.08 16.44
C LEU A 40 6.11 20.19 15.10
N ALA A 41 5.37 20.02 14.00
CA ALA A 41 5.91 20.15 12.64
C ALA A 41 6.46 21.55 12.34
N GLU A 42 5.82 22.59 12.89
CA GLU A 42 6.27 23.99 12.86
C GLU A 42 7.57 24.21 13.65
N ARG A 43 7.79 23.46 14.74
CA ARG A 43 9.06 23.41 15.50
C ARG A 43 10.12 22.51 14.86
N GLY A 44 9.83 21.94 13.69
CA GLY A 44 10.75 21.10 12.94
C GLY A 44 10.68 19.61 13.25
N ASP A 45 9.74 19.15 14.08
CA ASP A 45 9.66 17.74 14.48
C ASP A 45 9.48 16.81 13.24
N PRO A 46 10.39 15.85 13.01
CA PRO A 46 10.41 15.08 11.77
C PRO A 46 9.22 14.13 11.60
N ASP A 47 8.78 13.51 12.70
CA ASP A 47 7.67 12.54 12.69
C ASP A 47 6.34 13.28 12.51
N ALA A 48 6.16 14.40 13.20
CA ALA A 48 5.00 15.28 13.01
C ALA A 48 4.95 15.90 11.61
N GLN A 49 6.10 16.28 11.03
CA GLN A 49 6.18 16.74 9.63
C GLN A 49 5.76 15.64 8.65
N PHE A 50 6.24 14.40 8.82
CA PHE A 50 5.83 13.27 8.00
C PHE A 50 4.33 12.96 8.12
N ASN A 51 3.79 12.97 9.35
CA ASN A 51 2.38 12.70 9.60
C ASN A 51 1.47 13.80 9.03
N LEU A 52 1.86 15.08 9.18
CA LEU A 52 1.17 16.21 8.58
C LEU A 52 1.25 16.18 7.03
N ALA A 53 2.38 15.76 6.46
CA ALA A 53 2.54 15.54 5.02
C ALA A 53 1.59 14.44 4.50
N GLN A 54 1.48 13.32 5.23
CA GLN A 54 0.54 12.25 4.91
C GLN A 54 -0.92 12.72 4.99
N ALA A 55 -1.25 13.57 5.95
CA ALA A 55 -2.58 14.16 6.07
C ALA A 55 -2.94 15.10 4.90
N TYR A 56 -2.02 15.99 4.50
CA TYR A 56 -2.18 16.84 3.30
C TYR A 56 -2.24 16.04 1.99
N LYS A 57 -1.46 14.97 1.85
CA LYS A 57 -1.50 14.06 0.71
C LYS A 57 -2.82 13.28 0.60
N LEU A 58 -3.43 12.92 1.74
CA LEU A 58 -4.66 12.12 1.81
C LEU A 58 -5.95 12.95 1.91
N GLY A 59 -5.85 14.28 2.12
CA GLY A 59 -7.02 15.14 2.34
C GLY A 59 -7.79 14.80 3.61
N ARG A 60 -7.10 14.42 4.69
CA ARG A 60 -7.69 14.00 5.97
C ARG A 60 -7.40 15.02 7.07
N GLY A 61 -8.44 15.57 7.69
CA GLY A 61 -8.32 16.65 8.69
C GLY A 61 -7.93 18.02 8.10
N VAL A 62 -7.36 18.04 6.90
CA VAL A 62 -7.04 19.21 6.07
C VAL A 62 -7.46 18.96 4.62
N PRO A 63 -7.73 20.00 3.82
CA PRO A 63 -7.85 19.87 2.37
C PRO A 63 -6.62 19.21 1.74
N ALA A 64 -6.81 18.47 0.65
CA ALA A 64 -5.70 17.81 -0.04
C ALA A 64 -4.77 18.84 -0.70
N ASP A 65 -3.46 18.72 -0.45
CA ASP A 65 -2.43 19.65 -0.94
C ASP A 65 -1.10 18.90 -1.13
N LEU A 66 -0.80 18.52 -2.37
CA LEU A 66 0.42 17.77 -2.69
C LEU A 66 1.69 18.62 -2.55
N GLY A 67 1.60 19.94 -2.70
CA GLY A 67 2.75 20.85 -2.55
C GLY A 67 3.17 20.99 -1.09
N LYS A 68 2.20 21.18 -0.18
CA LYS A 68 2.48 21.15 1.28
C LYS A 68 2.95 19.77 1.73
N ALA A 69 2.39 18.69 1.18
CA ALA A 69 2.89 17.35 1.49
C ALA A 69 4.36 17.17 1.07
N GLU A 70 4.73 17.60 -0.13
CA GLU A 70 6.10 17.51 -0.64
C GLU A 70 7.10 18.36 0.17
N ASP A 71 6.75 19.61 0.50
CA ASP A 71 7.54 20.49 1.37
C ASP A 71 7.80 19.87 2.76
N LEU A 72 6.76 19.33 3.40
CA LEU A 72 6.86 18.67 4.69
C LEU A 72 7.64 17.34 4.62
N TYR A 73 7.49 16.54 3.56
CA TYR A 73 8.35 15.37 3.34
C TYR A 73 9.82 15.76 3.15
N GLY A 74 10.10 16.83 2.39
CA GLY A 74 11.46 17.33 2.16
C GLY A 74 12.12 17.78 3.47
N LYS A 75 11.38 18.52 4.31
CA LYS A 75 11.85 18.96 5.64
C LYS A 75 12.13 17.78 6.58
N ALA A 76 11.20 16.82 6.68
CA ALA A 76 11.39 15.63 7.50
C ALA A 76 12.55 14.76 6.98
N ALA A 77 12.69 14.60 5.66
CA ALA A 77 13.79 13.89 5.02
C ALA A 77 15.15 14.56 5.26
N ALA A 78 15.22 15.89 5.23
CA ALA A 78 16.43 16.65 5.57
C ALA A 78 16.83 16.52 7.05
N ARG A 79 15.89 16.18 7.94
CA ARG A 79 16.16 15.79 9.33
C ARG A 79 16.32 14.27 9.53
N GLY A 80 16.40 13.50 8.45
CA GLY A 80 16.70 12.06 8.46
C GLY A 80 15.51 11.11 8.56
N HIS A 81 14.26 11.60 8.52
CA HIS A 81 13.06 10.75 8.64
C HIS A 81 12.94 9.77 7.46
N ALA A 82 13.22 8.49 7.68
CA ALA A 82 13.37 7.49 6.62
C ALA A 82 12.14 7.38 5.68
N GLN A 83 10.92 7.32 6.24
CA GLN A 83 9.69 7.21 5.42
C GLN A 83 9.32 8.52 4.68
N ALA A 84 9.88 9.65 5.13
CA ALA A 84 9.74 10.92 4.43
C ALA A 84 10.75 11.00 3.28
N ALA A 85 11.98 10.54 3.49
CA ALA A 85 12.97 10.35 2.45
C ALA A 85 12.49 9.38 1.35
N ASP A 86 11.85 8.26 1.73
CA ASP A 86 11.20 7.35 0.77
C ASP A 86 10.13 8.09 -0.06
N SER A 87 9.28 8.88 0.60
CA SER A 87 8.17 9.59 -0.04
C SER A 87 8.64 10.74 -0.93
N TYR A 88 9.63 11.52 -0.48
CA TYR A 88 10.22 12.65 -1.19
C TYR A 88 11.00 12.19 -2.42
N GLY A 89 11.84 11.17 -2.30
CA GLY A 89 12.56 10.58 -3.44
C GLY A 89 11.64 10.10 -4.55
N LEU A 90 10.49 9.52 -4.19
CA LEU A 90 9.48 9.11 -5.17
C LEU A 90 8.75 10.28 -5.83
N LEU A 91 8.51 11.40 -5.11
CA LEU A 91 7.93 12.62 -5.68
C LEU A 91 8.90 13.32 -6.66
N LEU A 92 10.17 13.50 -6.25
CA LEU A 92 11.25 14.00 -7.11
C LEU A 92 11.37 13.19 -8.40
N PHE A 93 11.30 11.86 -8.29
CA PHE A 93 11.36 10.97 -9.46
C PHE A 93 10.14 11.10 -10.37
N GLN A 94 8.93 11.19 -9.79
CA GLN A 94 7.68 11.35 -10.54
C GLN A 94 7.60 12.69 -11.30
N ARG A 95 8.11 13.78 -10.72
CA ARG A 95 8.19 15.10 -11.37
C ARG A 95 9.37 15.26 -12.34
N GLY A 96 10.18 14.21 -12.53
CA GLY A 96 11.25 14.14 -13.54
C GLY A 96 12.65 14.49 -13.04
N GLU A 97 12.82 14.92 -11.78
CA GLU A 97 14.10 15.24 -11.15
C GLU A 97 14.87 13.98 -10.72
N ARG A 98 15.06 13.04 -11.66
CA ARG A 98 15.62 11.72 -11.38
C ARG A 98 17.02 11.76 -10.74
N LYS A 99 17.83 12.79 -11.05
CA LYS A 99 19.16 13.01 -10.44
C LYS A 99 19.04 13.39 -8.96
N SER A 100 18.14 14.31 -8.63
CA SER A 100 17.83 14.70 -7.25
C SER A 100 17.22 13.54 -6.46
N ALA A 101 16.39 12.72 -7.12
CA ALA A 101 15.76 11.55 -6.53
C ALA A 101 16.72 10.40 -6.22
N LEU A 102 17.79 10.22 -7.02
CA LEU A 102 18.68 9.06 -6.97
C LEU A 102 19.21 8.72 -5.55
N PRO A 103 19.83 9.62 -4.78
CA PRO A 103 20.34 9.28 -3.44
C PRO A 103 19.23 8.85 -2.47
N TYR A 104 18.02 9.43 -2.58
CA TYR A 104 16.87 8.98 -1.81
C TYR A 104 16.43 7.59 -2.23
N LEU A 105 16.35 7.31 -3.54
CA LEU A 105 15.98 5.99 -4.08
C LEU A 105 17.00 4.92 -3.69
N GLU A 106 18.29 5.21 -3.73
CA GLU A 106 19.37 4.30 -3.29
C GLU A 106 19.25 3.99 -1.79
N ALA A 107 19.05 4.99 -0.93
CA ALA A 107 18.84 4.79 0.50
C ALA A 107 17.53 4.02 0.80
N SER A 108 16.47 4.27 0.02
CA SER A 108 15.16 3.59 0.15
C SER A 108 15.25 2.12 -0.27
N ALA A 109 15.92 1.82 -1.39
CA ALA A 109 16.17 0.46 -1.84
C ALA A 109 17.14 -0.29 -0.91
N ALA A 110 18.09 0.40 -0.30
CA ALA A 110 18.97 -0.13 0.75
C ALA A 110 18.22 -0.43 2.07
N ARG A 111 17.05 0.18 2.31
CA ARG A 111 16.10 -0.22 3.37
C ARG A 111 15.09 -1.28 2.91
N GLY A 112 15.01 -1.56 1.60
CA GLY A 112 14.10 -2.54 1.02
C GLY A 112 12.72 -2.00 0.60
N ASP A 113 12.57 -0.70 0.35
CA ASP A 113 11.33 -0.21 -0.29
C ASP A 113 11.19 -0.79 -1.71
N ALA A 114 10.13 -1.57 -1.93
CA ALA A 114 9.89 -2.27 -3.19
C ALA A 114 9.73 -1.33 -4.41
N ARG A 115 9.26 -0.10 -4.21
CA ARG A 115 9.05 0.89 -5.29
C ARG A 115 10.40 1.48 -5.70
N ALA A 116 11.26 1.80 -4.73
CA ALA A 116 12.62 2.24 -4.97
C ALA A 116 13.49 1.14 -5.59
N GLN A 117 13.39 -0.10 -5.09
CA GLN A 117 14.02 -1.26 -5.71
C GLN A 117 13.56 -1.45 -7.17
N TYR A 118 12.27 -1.36 -7.44
CA TYR A 118 11.73 -1.42 -8.80
C TYR A 118 12.29 -0.31 -9.70
N ILE A 119 12.31 0.94 -9.23
CA ILE A 119 12.80 2.10 -10.00
C ILE A 119 14.29 1.93 -10.32
N LEU A 120 15.14 1.61 -9.33
CA LEU A 120 16.56 1.37 -9.56
C LEU A 120 16.80 0.14 -10.43
N GLY A 121 15.98 -0.91 -10.29
CA GLY A 121 16.04 -2.10 -11.12
C GLY A 121 15.78 -1.81 -12.60
N VAL A 122 14.76 -0.99 -12.90
CA VAL A 122 14.49 -0.50 -14.26
C VAL A 122 15.61 0.44 -14.74
N ALA A 123 16.13 1.32 -13.88
CA ALA A 123 17.21 2.22 -14.23
C ALA A 123 18.52 1.48 -14.58
N HIS A 124 18.89 0.44 -13.82
CA HIS A 124 20.02 -0.44 -14.12
C HIS A 124 19.78 -1.34 -15.35
N PHE A 125 18.53 -1.63 -15.73
CA PHE A 125 18.22 -2.35 -16.97
C PHE A 125 18.45 -1.49 -18.21
N ASN A 126 18.03 -0.22 -18.14
CA ASN A 126 18.15 0.76 -19.21
C ASN A 126 19.59 1.33 -19.31
N GLY A 127 20.19 1.64 -18.15
CA GLY A 127 21.44 2.39 -18.05
C GLY A 127 21.27 3.91 -18.10
N ASP A 128 20.16 4.47 -17.58
CA ASP A 128 19.81 5.89 -17.76
C ASP A 128 20.37 6.83 -16.68
N ILE A 129 19.99 6.65 -15.41
CA ILE A 129 20.46 7.46 -14.28
C ILE A 129 21.53 6.77 -13.43
N VAL A 130 21.77 5.49 -13.71
CA VAL A 130 22.79 4.63 -13.09
C VAL A 130 23.41 3.75 -14.18
N ALA A 131 24.63 3.26 -13.95
CA ALA A 131 25.30 2.38 -14.89
C ALA A 131 24.49 1.09 -15.15
N LYS A 132 24.48 0.63 -16.40
CA LYS A 132 23.75 -0.57 -16.84
C LYS A 132 24.34 -1.82 -16.16
N ASP A 133 23.49 -2.54 -15.42
CA ASP A 133 23.85 -3.70 -14.60
C ASP A 133 22.69 -4.68 -14.60
N TRP A 134 22.64 -5.58 -15.59
CA TRP A 134 21.52 -6.51 -15.77
C TRP A 134 21.36 -7.52 -14.62
N VAL A 135 22.46 -7.91 -13.97
CA VAL A 135 22.44 -8.84 -12.83
C VAL A 135 21.76 -8.18 -11.63
N ARG A 136 22.11 -6.92 -11.32
CA ARG A 136 21.45 -6.14 -10.27
C ARG A 136 20.04 -5.69 -10.64
N ALA A 137 19.82 -5.29 -11.90
CA ALA A 137 18.51 -4.89 -12.40
C ALA A 137 17.45 -5.96 -12.11
N TYR A 138 17.73 -7.19 -12.54
CA TYR A 138 16.84 -8.31 -12.34
C TYR A 138 16.76 -8.74 -10.87
N ALA A 139 17.85 -8.64 -10.10
CA ALA A 139 17.82 -8.88 -8.65
C ALA A 139 16.84 -7.93 -7.93
N LEU A 140 16.97 -6.63 -8.19
CA LEU A 140 16.13 -5.58 -7.59
C LEU A 140 14.66 -5.68 -8.00
N VAL A 141 14.37 -5.92 -9.29
CA VAL A 141 12.99 -6.12 -9.74
C VAL A 141 12.41 -7.45 -9.23
N SER A 142 13.22 -8.49 -9.03
CA SER A 142 12.75 -9.75 -8.42
C SER A 142 12.37 -9.57 -6.95
N LEU A 143 13.12 -8.77 -6.19
CA LEU A 143 12.76 -8.42 -4.81
C LEU A 143 11.47 -7.59 -4.77
N ALA A 144 11.36 -6.55 -5.61
CA ALA A 144 10.14 -5.76 -5.71
C ALA A 144 8.90 -6.59 -6.12
N GLN A 145 9.09 -7.64 -6.94
CA GLN A 145 8.05 -8.61 -7.27
C GLN A 145 7.66 -9.48 -6.07
N GLN A 146 8.61 -9.91 -5.25
CA GLN A 146 8.35 -10.75 -4.07
C GLN A 146 7.52 -9.98 -3.02
N GLU A 147 7.77 -8.67 -2.86
CA GLU A 147 6.94 -7.73 -2.09
C GLU A 147 5.59 -7.38 -2.77
N GLY A 148 5.21 -8.10 -3.83
CA GLY A 148 3.89 -8.01 -4.46
C GLY A 148 3.68 -6.85 -5.43
N LEU A 149 4.72 -6.09 -5.81
CA LEU A 149 4.56 -4.96 -6.73
C LEU A 149 4.20 -5.44 -8.15
N ALA A 150 2.96 -5.15 -8.58
CA ALA A 150 2.45 -5.60 -9.88
C ALA A 150 3.30 -5.10 -11.06
N GLN A 151 3.78 -3.85 -11.00
CA GLN A 151 4.67 -3.27 -12.00
C GLN A 151 5.99 -4.04 -12.13
N ALA A 152 6.54 -4.54 -11.02
CA ALA A 152 7.75 -5.35 -11.02
C ALA A 152 7.53 -6.71 -11.71
N THR A 153 6.37 -7.36 -11.50
CA THR A 153 6.01 -8.58 -12.23
C THR A 153 5.99 -8.36 -13.74
N SER A 154 5.31 -7.30 -14.20
CA SER A 154 5.20 -6.98 -15.64
C SER A 154 6.54 -6.55 -16.26
N ALA A 155 7.38 -5.82 -15.53
CA ALA A 155 8.71 -5.44 -16.00
C ALA A 155 9.68 -6.63 -16.04
N LYS A 156 9.66 -7.50 -15.02
CA LYS A 156 10.49 -8.70 -14.98
C LYS A 156 10.21 -9.62 -16.18
N ALA A 157 8.93 -9.83 -16.50
CA ALA A 157 8.51 -10.61 -17.68
C ALA A 157 8.93 -10.00 -19.04
N GLN A 158 9.30 -8.72 -19.07
CA GLN A 158 9.97 -8.08 -20.22
C GLN A 158 11.49 -8.28 -20.15
N MET A 159 12.11 -8.07 -18.98
CA MET A 159 13.53 -8.35 -18.74
C MET A 159 13.91 -9.80 -19.05
N ASP A 160 13.03 -10.77 -18.77
CA ASP A 160 13.20 -12.20 -19.11
C ASP A 160 13.39 -12.48 -20.62
N ARG A 161 13.06 -11.51 -21.49
CA ARG A 161 13.26 -11.57 -22.96
C ARG A 161 14.59 -10.98 -23.43
N HIS A 162 15.25 -10.18 -22.59
CA HIS A 162 16.43 -9.40 -22.95
C HIS A 162 17.68 -9.79 -22.13
N ILE A 163 17.50 -10.23 -20.88
CA ILE A 163 18.59 -10.62 -19.99
C ILE A 163 18.88 -12.13 -20.19
N PRO A 164 20.13 -12.52 -20.49
CA PRO A 164 20.54 -13.92 -20.60
C PRO A 164 20.19 -14.74 -19.35
N LEU A 165 19.92 -16.03 -19.52
CA LEU A 165 19.62 -16.93 -18.40
C LEU A 165 20.75 -16.98 -17.38
N THR A 166 22.01 -16.88 -17.84
CA THR A 166 23.22 -16.83 -17.00
C THR A 166 23.23 -15.62 -16.06
N ASP A 167 22.83 -14.43 -16.52
CA ASP A 167 22.77 -13.24 -15.68
C ASP A 167 21.56 -13.25 -14.74
N ARG A 168 20.44 -13.84 -15.18
CA ARG A 168 19.30 -14.14 -14.31
C ARG A 168 19.67 -15.15 -13.22
N GLN A 169 20.53 -16.13 -13.49
CA GLN A 169 21.07 -17.04 -12.47
C GLN A 169 22.00 -16.30 -11.48
N LYS A 170 22.95 -15.49 -11.96
CA LYS A 170 23.84 -14.66 -11.11
C LYS A 170 23.06 -13.71 -10.18
N SER A 171 21.88 -13.25 -10.60
CA SER A 171 21.05 -12.33 -9.82
C SER A 171 20.47 -12.95 -8.55
N VAL A 172 20.29 -14.27 -8.48
CA VAL A 172 19.64 -14.95 -7.34
C VAL A 172 20.43 -14.78 -6.04
N PRO A 173 21.74 -15.13 -5.96
CA PRO A 173 22.55 -14.86 -4.78
C PRO A 173 22.82 -13.37 -4.54
N LEU A 174 22.66 -12.51 -5.56
CA LEU A 174 22.71 -11.06 -5.37
C LEU A 174 21.43 -10.55 -4.67
N ALA A 175 20.25 -10.98 -5.11
CA ALA A 175 18.97 -10.64 -4.49
C ALA A 175 18.93 -11.06 -3.01
N ALA A 176 19.42 -12.27 -2.69
CA ALA A 176 19.54 -12.73 -1.31
C ALA A 176 20.43 -11.82 -0.45
N ARG A 177 21.59 -11.37 -0.98
CA ARG A 177 22.47 -10.41 -0.29
C ARG A 177 21.80 -9.04 -0.11
N ILE A 178 21.13 -8.52 -1.14
CA ILE A 178 20.39 -7.25 -1.06
C ILE A 178 19.30 -7.34 0.01
N ALA A 179 18.54 -8.45 0.07
CA ALA A 179 17.47 -8.64 1.05
C ALA A 179 18.00 -8.71 2.50
N GLY A 180 19.06 -9.50 2.74
CA GLY A 180 19.68 -9.62 4.06
C GLY A 180 20.28 -8.30 4.55
N GLN A 181 20.99 -7.57 3.67
CA GLN A 181 21.53 -6.26 4.01
C GLN A 181 20.43 -5.22 4.22
N ALA A 182 19.32 -5.28 3.47
CA ALA A 182 18.16 -4.42 3.69
C ALA A 182 17.48 -4.68 5.05
N GLN A 183 17.40 -5.94 5.49
CA GLN A 183 16.95 -6.28 6.84
C GLN A 183 17.89 -5.71 7.92
N ALA A 184 19.21 -5.90 7.77
CA ALA A 184 20.20 -5.35 8.69
C ALA A 184 20.16 -3.81 8.77
N ASN A 185 20.02 -3.14 7.62
CA ASN A 185 19.84 -1.69 7.53
C ASN A 185 18.58 -1.19 8.26
N ARG A 186 17.44 -1.88 8.14
CA ARG A 186 16.23 -1.56 8.91
C ARG A 186 16.43 -1.77 10.41
N GLN A 187 17.06 -2.89 10.81
CA GLN A 187 17.34 -3.18 12.21
C GLN A 187 18.24 -2.10 12.84
N ARG A 188 19.29 -1.66 12.15
CA ARG A 188 20.17 -0.56 12.61
C ARG A 188 19.40 0.74 12.86
N LEU A 189 18.50 1.13 11.95
CA LEU A 189 17.69 2.34 12.12
C LEU A 189 16.73 2.24 13.30
N ASN A 190 16.07 1.09 13.47
CA ASN A 190 15.18 0.85 14.62
C ASN A 190 15.97 0.97 15.94
N THR A 191 17.12 0.31 16.04
CA THR A 191 17.96 0.38 17.24
C THR A 191 18.57 1.77 17.48
N SER A 192 18.92 2.53 16.43
CA SER A 192 19.27 3.96 16.58
C SER A 192 18.13 4.75 17.22
N ALA A 193 16.89 4.55 16.78
CA ALA A 193 15.72 5.24 17.31
C ALA A 193 15.40 4.83 18.76
N GLU A 194 15.45 3.53 19.07
CA GLU A 194 15.25 3.00 20.43
C GLU A 194 16.28 3.53 21.45
N LEU A 195 17.53 3.74 21.01
CA LEU A 195 18.61 4.25 21.85
C LEU A 195 18.72 5.79 21.87
N GLY A 196 17.87 6.52 21.12
CA GLY A 196 18.01 7.97 20.93
C GLY A 196 19.33 8.38 20.27
N ALA A 197 20.00 7.45 19.59
CA ALA A 197 21.32 7.65 19.01
C ALA A 197 21.23 8.33 17.62
N PRO A 198 22.30 9.00 17.16
CA PRO A 198 22.38 9.47 15.77
C PRO A 198 22.07 8.34 14.77
N LEU A 199 21.37 8.70 13.70
CA LEU A 199 20.94 7.76 12.67
C LEU A 199 22.13 7.01 12.08
N ALA A 200 22.15 5.68 12.26
CA ALA A 200 23.20 4.83 11.74
C ALA A 200 23.32 4.93 10.20
N ALA A 201 24.55 5.04 9.71
CA ALA A 201 24.81 5.06 8.28
C ALA A 201 24.34 3.76 7.61
N LEU A 202 23.57 3.89 6.54
CA LEU A 202 23.05 2.77 5.76
C LEU A 202 24.12 2.23 4.82
N GLU A 203 24.28 0.91 4.78
CA GLU A 203 25.15 0.27 3.80
C GLU A 203 24.49 0.30 2.40
N PRO A 204 25.16 0.84 1.36
CA PRO A 204 24.60 0.93 0.01
C PRO A 204 24.29 -0.44 -0.60
N VAL A 205 23.27 -0.51 -1.47
CA VAL A 205 22.82 -1.74 -2.16
C VAL A 205 24.02 -2.51 -2.73
N PRO A 206 24.27 -3.77 -2.28
CA PRO A 206 25.52 -4.46 -2.54
C PRO A 206 25.73 -4.69 -4.04
N LYS A 207 26.98 -4.57 -4.47
CA LYS A 207 27.35 -4.72 -5.89
C LYS A 207 27.43 -6.21 -6.27
N PRO A 208 27.25 -6.58 -7.55
CA PRO A 208 27.59 -7.91 -8.02
C PRO A 208 29.09 -8.16 -7.80
N GLY A 209 29.43 -8.90 -6.74
CA GLY A 209 30.79 -9.33 -6.51
C GLY A 209 31.23 -10.29 -7.60
N ILE A 210 32.11 -9.84 -8.48
CA ILE A 210 32.93 -10.70 -9.33
C ILE A 210 33.97 -11.34 -8.40
N ALA A 211 34.23 -12.64 -8.53
CA ALA A 211 35.46 -13.21 -7.98
C ALA A 211 36.61 -12.73 -8.88
N GLU A 212 37.50 -11.88 -8.37
CA GLU A 212 38.58 -11.26 -9.15
C GLU A 212 39.64 -12.28 -9.56
N GLY A 213 39.36 -13.02 -10.63
CA GLY A 213 40.37 -13.69 -11.45
C GLY A 213 41.17 -12.64 -12.25
N PRO A 214 42.47 -12.87 -12.50
CA PRO A 214 43.34 -11.85 -13.07
C PRO A 214 43.08 -11.61 -14.57
N GLY A 215 42.88 -10.34 -14.92
CA GLY A 215 43.19 -9.79 -16.25
C GLY A 215 42.34 -10.22 -17.44
N ALA A 216 41.35 -9.39 -17.79
CA ALA A 216 40.85 -9.27 -19.17
C ALA A 216 40.82 -7.78 -19.56
N PRO A 217 41.15 -7.40 -20.81
CA PRO A 217 41.36 -6.01 -21.19
C PRO A 217 40.05 -5.22 -21.30
N LYS A 218 40.14 -3.90 -21.10
CA LYS A 218 39.09 -2.95 -21.49
C LYS A 218 39.07 -2.85 -23.02
N PRO A 219 37.90 -2.92 -23.69
CA PRO A 219 37.73 -2.38 -25.03
C PRO A 219 37.70 -0.85 -24.97
N ASP A 220 38.32 -0.20 -25.94
CA ASP A 220 38.35 1.27 -26.06
C ASP A 220 37.00 1.85 -26.52
N ALA A 221 36.83 3.16 -26.31
CA ALA A 221 35.61 3.88 -26.66
C ALA A 221 35.79 4.78 -27.89
N ALA A 222 35.20 4.39 -29.04
CA ALA A 222 34.79 5.31 -30.11
C ALA A 222 33.89 4.63 -31.17
N ALA A 223 32.83 5.33 -31.60
CA ALA A 223 32.00 5.09 -32.81
C ALA A 223 31.30 3.71 -32.97
N ALA A 224 30.09 3.60 -33.54
CA ALA A 224 29.38 4.51 -34.44
C ALA A 224 27.87 4.65 -34.13
N LEU A 225 27.20 5.54 -34.86
CA LEU A 225 25.77 5.84 -34.76
C LEU A 225 24.96 5.14 -35.86
N ALA A 226 23.80 4.57 -35.53
CA ALA A 226 22.58 4.59 -36.36
C ALA A 226 21.37 3.99 -35.61
N GLU A 227 20.20 4.58 -35.82
CA GLU A 227 18.84 3.99 -35.76
C GLU A 227 18.52 2.99 -34.61
N GLY A 228 18.06 3.54 -33.48
CA GLY A 228 17.37 2.81 -32.40
C GLY A 228 16.16 3.60 -31.88
N PRO A 229 15.11 2.96 -31.35
CA PRO A 229 13.79 3.58 -31.23
C PRO A 229 13.68 4.64 -30.14
N ALA A 230 13.73 5.92 -30.54
CA ALA A 230 13.46 7.09 -29.71
C ALA A 230 11.98 7.22 -29.22
N GLY A 231 11.18 6.14 -29.33
CA GLY A 231 9.78 6.08 -28.88
C GLY A 231 9.57 5.38 -27.53
N ALA A 232 10.58 4.72 -26.95
CA ALA A 232 10.46 3.99 -25.68
C ALA A 232 10.60 4.90 -24.43
N GLY A 233 10.12 6.15 -24.52
CA GLY A 233 10.34 7.21 -23.54
C GLY A 233 9.17 7.45 -22.58
N ALA A 234 9.27 6.90 -21.37
CA ALA A 234 8.54 7.32 -20.16
C ALA A 234 6.99 7.15 -20.13
N ASP A 235 6.51 5.89 -20.13
CA ASP A 235 5.16 5.55 -19.61
C ASP A 235 5.17 4.63 -18.37
N TYR A 236 6.23 3.86 -18.12
CA TYR A 236 6.26 2.84 -17.05
C TYR A 236 6.15 3.38 -15.61
N THR A 237 6.29 4.69 -15.43
CA THR A 237 6.36 5.38 -14.12
C THR A 237 5.20 6.35 -13.91
N ARG A 238 4.31 6.54 -14.89
CA ARG A 238 3.21 7.50 -14.80
C ARG A 238 1.98 6.82 -14.18
N SER A 239 1.82 6.97 -12.86
CA SER A 239 0.53 6.68 -12.21
C SER A 239 -0.57 7.53 -12.86
N ASN A 240 -1.70 6.91 -13.21
CA ASN A 240 -2.85 7.65 -13.76
C ASN A 240 -3.33 8.70 -12.76
N ALA A 241 -3.13 9.97 -13.09
CA ALA A 241 -3.78 11.07 -12.39
C ALA A 241 -5.29 10.96 -12.60
N VAL A 242 -6.06 10.99 -11.51
CA VAL A 242 -7.52 11.10 -11.59
C VAL A 242 -7.84 12.57 -11.90
N PRO A 243 -8.53 12.88 -13.02
CA PRO A 243 -8.96 14.26 -13.28
C PRO A 243 -9.94 14.69 -12.18
N PRO A 244 -9.87 15.95 -11.71
CA PRO A 244 -10.75 16.43 -10.65
C PRO A 244 -12.20 16.37 -11.12
N ALA A 245 -13.07 15.75 -10.31
CA ALA A 245 -14.49 15.63 -10.63
C ALA A 245 -15.16 17.01 -10.59
N GLU A 246 -15.65 17.46 -11.74
CA GLU A 246 -16.37 18.71 -11.91
C GLU A 246 -17.68 18.72 -11.10
N ARG A 247 -17.98 19.84 -10.44
CA ARG A 247 -19.13 19.93 -9.50
C ARG A 247 -20.45 20.10 -10.26
N ALA A 248 -21.18 19.00 -10.46
CA ALA A 248 -22.61 19.07 -10.74
C ALA A 248 -23.40 19.57 -9.51
N PRO A 249 -24.43 20.43 -9.68
CA PRO A 249 -25.19 21.01 -8.56
C PRO A 249 -26.22 20.03 -7.97
N ALA A 250 -26.61 20.25 -6.71
CA ALA A 250 -27.59 19.44 -5.99
C ALA A 250 -29.05 19.84 -6.29
N PRO A 251 -29.97 18.89 -6.52
CA PRO A 251 -31.40 19.15 -6.58
C PRO A 251 -32.06 19.14 -5.18
N ALA A 252 -33.00 20.07 -4.96
CA ALA A 252 -33.83 20.15 -3.75
C ALA A 252 -35.05 19.17 -3.83
N PRO A 253 -35.72 18.86 -2.70
CA PRO A 253 -36.59 17.67 -2.61
C PRO A 253 -38.02 17.88 -3.14
N ARG A 254 -38.71 16.77 -3.41
CA ARG A 254 -40.18 16.67 -3.49
C ARG A 254 -40.69 15.53 -2.63
N GLN A 255 -41.92 15.67 -2.13
CA GLN A 255 -42.55 14.78 -1.14
C GLN A 255 -43.73 14.00 -1.76
N SER A 256 -44.07 12.89 -1.08
CA SER A 256 -45.42 12.34 -0.87
C SER A 256 -46.39 12.10 -2.05
N ALA A 257 -46.77 10.83 -2.22
CA ALA A 257 -48.17 10.41 -2.39
C ALA A 257 -48.33 8.97 -1.85
N ALA A 258 -49.53 8.57 -1.40
CA ALA A 258 -49.76 7.25 -0.80
C ALA A 258 -51.19 6.72 -1.06
N ALA A 259 -51.35 5.39 -1.21
CA ALA A 259 -52.63 4.66 -1.08
C ALA A 259 -52.43 3.13 -0.92
N LYS A 260 -53.50 2.45 -0.47
CA LYS A 260 -53.72 0.98 -0.22
C LYS A 260 -55.12 0.60 -0.80
N PRO A 261 -55.76 -0.59 -0.63
CA PRO A 261 -55.51 -1.80 0.19
C PRO A 261 -55.17 -3.04 -0.70
N GLU A 262 -55.28 -4.35 -0.36
CA GLU A 262 -55.72 -5.18 0.79
C GLU A 262 -54.50 -5.97 1.41
N ARG A 263 -54.51 -6.97 2.32
CA ARG A 263 -55.44 -8.06 2.76
C ARG A 263 -55.58 -9.22 1.73
N LYS A 264 -55.88 -10.48 2.12
CA LYS A 264 -56.08 -11.09 3.46
C LYS A 264 -54.72 -11.65 3.98
N THR A 265 -54.48 -12.77 4.69
CA THR A 265 -55.25 -13.92 5.24
C THR A 265 -54.46 -14.51 6.45
N ALA A 266 -55.05 -15.42 7.24
CA ALA A 266 -54.35 -16.25 8.25
C ALA A 266 -54.00 -17.65 7.64
N ASN A 267 -53.35 -18.63 8.29
CA ASN A 267 -52.88 -18.90 9.68
C ASN A 267 -51.70 -19.94 9.58
N THR A 268 -51.02 -20.57 10.56
CA THR A 268 -51.07 -20.72 12.05
C THR A 268 -49.66 -21.08 12.58
N SER A 269 -49.40 -20.99 13.89
CA SER A 269 -48.20 -21.57 14.57
C SER A 269 -48.46 -22.98 15.13
N PRO A 270 -47.42 -23.83 15.33
CA PRO A 270 -46.83 -23.93 16.67
C PRO A 270 -45.29 -24.05 16.73
N LYS A 271 -44.75 -24.06 17.96
CA LYS A 271 -43.34 -23.87 18.35
C LYS A 271 -42.53 -25.18 18.36
N ALA A 272 -41.28 -25.13 17.88
CA ALA A 272 -40.26 -26.17 18.08
C ALA A 272 -38.87 -25.56 18.40
N ALA A 273 -38.02 -26.30 19.10
CA ALA A 273 -36.66 -25.89 19.50
C ALA A 273 -35.62 -26.16 18.37
N PRO A 274 -34.41 -25.56 18.40
CA PRO A 274 -33.57 -25.47 17.21
C PRO A 274 -32.91 -26.80 16.83
N ARG A 275 -33.21 -27.28 15.62
CA ARG A 275 -32.45 -28.31 14.91
C ARG A 275 -31.50 -27.63 13.93
N VAL A 276 -30.22 -28.02 13.92
CA VAL A 276 -29.23 -27.50 12.96
C VAL A 276 -29.68 -27.84 11.55
N ALA A 277 -29.96 -26.82 10.74
CA ALA A 277 -30.40 -26.98 9.36
C ALA A 277 -29.21 -27.12 8.41
N ALA A 278 -29.30 -28.04 7.46
CA ALA A 278 -28.40 -28.06 6.31
C ALA A 278 -28.70 -26.84 5.40
N PRO A 279 -27.71 -26.26 4.72
CA PRO A 279 -27.91 -25.03 3.94
C PRO A 279 -28.77 -25.26 2.70
N SER A 280 -29.91 -24.55 2.61
CA SER A 280 -30.75 -24.54 1.42
C SER A 280 -30.11 -23.73 0.27
N PRO A 281 -30.06 -24.26 -0.97
CA PRO A 281 -29.41 -23.59 -2.10
C PRO A 281 -30.26 -22.45 -2.66
N GLY A 282 -30.27 -21.30 -1.98
CA GLY A 282 -31.02 -20.12 -2.43
C GLY A 282 -31.28 -19.02 -1.41
N GLY A 283 -30.65 -19.06 -0.22
CA GLY A 283 -30.83 -18.02 0.79
C GLY A 283 -30.37 -16.62 0.32
N PRO A 284 -31.04 -15.52 0.74
CA PRO A 284 -30.86 -14.17 0.20
C PRO A 284 -29.59 -13.44 0.70
N TRP A 285 -28.72 -14.13 1.43
CA TRP A 285 -27.43 -13.60 1.88
C TRP A 285 -26.26 -14.19 1.07
N ARG A 286 -25.24 -13.36 0.88
CA ARG A 286 -24.01 -13.66 0.16
C ARG A 286 -22.80 -13.18 0.96
N LEU A 287 -21.65 -13.78 0.73
CA LEU A 287 -20.38 -13.28 1.26
C LEU A 287 -19.56 -12.66 0.13
N GLN A 288 -19.34 -11.35 0.17
CA GLN A 288 -18.42 -10.70 -0.75
C GLN A 288 -16.98 -10.93 -0.23
N LEU A 289 -16.22 -11.74 -0.97
CA LEU A 289 -14.85 -12.18 -0.63
C LEU A 289 -13.78 -11.23 -1.18
N GLY A 290 -14.16 -10.30 -2.08
CA GLY A 290 -13.27 -9.28 -2.62
C GLY A 290 -13.87 -8.58 -3.83
N ALA A 291 -13.18 -7.53 -4.30
CA ALA A 291 -13.47 -6.85 -5.56
C ALA A 291 -12.14 -6.66 -6.33
N PHE A 292 -12.12 -7.08 -7.58
CA PHE A 292 -10.90 -7.27 -8.37
C PHE A 292 -10.97 -6.49 -9.68
N GLY A 293 -9.89 -5.79 -10.06
CA GLY A 293 -9.80 -5.15 -11.38
C GLY A 293 -9.61 -6.14 -12.56
N VAL A 294 -9.39 -7.42 -12.26
CA VAL A 294 -9.22 -8.51 -13.24
C VAL A 294 -9.97 -9.75 -12.74
N ALA A 295 -10.89 -10.28 -13.53
CA ALA A 295 -11.73 -11.42 -13.14
C ALA A 295 -10.92 -12.69 -12.81
N GLY A 296 -9.79 -12.92 -13.48
CA GLY A 296 -8.88 -14.04 -13.17
C GLY A 296 -8.36 -14.05 -11.73
N ASN A 297 -8.21 -12.89 -11.09
CA ASN A 297 -7.80 -12.80 -9.69
C ASN A 297 -8.94 -13.19 -8.72
N ALA A 298 -10.19 -12.94 -9.11
CA ALA A 298 -11.36 -13.42 -8.39
C ALA A 298 -11.46 -14.95 -8.45
N GLU A 299 -11.20 -15.54 -9.63
CA GLU A 299 -11.16 -17.00 -9.81
C GLU A 299 -10.00 -17.64 -9.03
N ALA A 300 -8.81 -17.03 -9.03
CA ALA A 300 -7.67 -17.50 -8.25
C ALA A 300 -7.93 -17.45 -6.73
N LEU A 301 -8.68 -16.46 -6.22
CA LEU A 301 -9.14 -16.48 -4.83
C LEU A 301 -10.18 -17.59 -4.60
N TRP A 302 -11.20 -17.70 -5.47
CA TRP A 302 -12.23 -18.73 -5.33
C TRP A 302 -11.65 -20.15 -5.28
N ALA A 303 -10.71 -20.46 -6.18
CA ALA A 303 -10.03 -21.75 -6.22
C ALA A 303 -9.31 -22.11 -4.90
N ARG A 304 -8.80 -21.10 -4.17
CA ARG A 304 -8.12 -21.26 -2.87
C ARG A 304 -9.06 -21.40 -1.68
N VAL A 305 -10.28 -20.87 -1.74
CA VAL A 305 -11.23 -20.86 -0.60
C VAL A 305 -12.38 -21.86 -0.72
N ARG A 306 -12.76 -22.28 -1.92
CA ARG A 306 -13.92 -23.18 -2.18
C ARG A 306 -13.86 -24.54 -1.48
N SER A 307 -12.67 -24.99 -1.06
CA SER A 307 -12.45 -26.25 -0.34
C SER A 307 -12.62 -26.12 1.17
N ARG A 308 -12.77 -24.89 1.70
CA ARG A 308 -12.94 -24.66 3.13
C ARG A 308 -14.37 -24.98 3.60
N PRO A 309 -14.55 -25.43 4.85
CA PRO A 309 -15.87 -25.82 5.37
C PRO A 309 -16.87 -24.66 5.46
N GLU A 310 -16.43 -23.40 5.51
CA GLU A 310 -17.34 -22.24 5.52
C GLU A 310 -18.00 -21.95 4.15
N LEU A 311 -17.48 -22.55 3.08
CA LEU A 311 -17.96 -22.35 1.70
C LEU A 311 -18.41 -23.65 1.04
N ALA A 312 -18.37 -24.79 1.76
CA ALA A 312 -18.85 -26.07 1.26
C ALA A 312 -20.35 -26.00 0.95
N GLY A 313 -20.73 -26.33 -0.29
CA GLY A 313 -22.10 -26.24 -0.79
C GLY A 313 -22.54 -24.85 -1.26
N HIS A 314 -21.71 -23.81 -1.12
CA HIS A 314 -22.01 -22.45 -1.59
C HIS A 314 -21.46 -22.18 -2.99
N SER A 315 -22.30 -21.61 -3.87
CA SER A 315 -21.94 -21.33 -5.26
C SER A 315 -21.15 -20.03 -5.42
N ARG A 316 -20.33 -19.95 -6.47
CA ARG A 316 -19.62 -18.74 -6.90
C ARG A 316 -20.52 -17.81 -7.70
N ALA A 317 -20.53 -16.53 -7.37
CA ALA A 317 -21.01 -15.47 -8.24
C ALA A 317 -19.87 -14.46 -8.52
N LEU A 318 -19.74 -14.04 -9.77
CA LEU A 318 -18.92 -12.91 -10.19
C LEU A 318 -19.85 -11.77 -10.60
N VAL A 319 -19.90 -10.70 -9.82
CA VAL A 319 -20.85 -9.59 -10.03
C VAL A 319 -20.09 -8.36 -10.55
N PRO A 320 -20.38 -7.86 -11.78
CA PRO A 320 -19.81 -6.61 -12.28
C PRO A 320 -20.17 -5.42 -11.39
N ALA A 321 -19.19 -4.55 -11.14
CA ALA A 321 -19.31 -3.36 -10.31
C ALA A 321 -18.45 -2.22 -10.91
N GLY A 322 -18.92 -1.63 -12.00
CA GLY A 322 -18.14 -0.67 -12.78
C GLY A 322 -16.88 -1.31 -13.35
N LYS A 323 -15.70 -0.77 -13.00
CA LYS A 323 -14.39 -1.29 -13.42
C LYS A 323 -13.88 -2.49 -12.59
N LEU A 324 -14.70 -3.03 -11.68
CA LEU A 324 -14.32 -4.14 -10.79
C LEU A 324 -15.28 -5.33 -10.94
N THR A 325 -14.76 -6.54 -10.73
CA THR A 325 -15.54 -7.77 -10.54
C THR A 325 -15.58 -8.11 -9.05
N LYS A 326 -16.77 -8.15 -8.44
CA LYS A 326 -16.95 -8.63 -7.07
C LYS A 326 -17.01 -10.15 -7.06
N LEU A 327 -16.18 -10.80 -6.22
CA LEU A 327 -16.32 -12.21 -5.91
C LEU A 327 -17.32 -12.38 -4.77
N GLN A 328 -18.34 -13.21 -4.98
CA GLN A 328 -19.33 -13.54 -3.97
C GLN A 328 -19.54 -15.05 -3.83
N ALA A 329 -19.72 -15.53 -2.60
CA ALA A 329 -20.30 -16.84 -2.31
C ALA A 329 -21.81 -16.67 -2.04
N THR A 330 -22.67 -17.56 -2.56
CA THR A 330 -24.13 -17.37 -2.53
C THR A 330 -24.89 -18.46 -1.76
N GLY A 331 -26.10 -18.14 -1.31
CA GLY A 331 -27.06 -19.12 -0.77
C GLY A 331 -27.02 -19.26 0.75
N PHE A 332 -26.63 -18.20 1.49
CA PHE A 332 -26.68 -18.21 2.95
C PHE A 332 -28.12 -17.93 3.42
N ALA A 333 -28.69 -18.84 4.22
CA ALA A 333 -30.11 -18.81 4.59
C ALA A 333 -30.48 -17.54 5.39
N SER A 334 -29.63 -17.12 6.32
CA SER A 334 -29.83 -15.92 7.14
C SER A 334 -28.57 -15.05 7.25
N ARG A 335 -28.77 -13.84 7.80
CA ARG A 335 -27.69 -12.93 8.17
C ARG A 335 -26.72 -13.57 9.16
N ALA A 336 -27.22 -14.37 10.09
CA ALA A 336 -26.41 -15.01 11.13
C ALA A 336 -25.49 -16.09 10.54
N ASP A 337 -25.99 -16.91 9.61
CA ASP A 337 -25.19 -17.93 8.93
C ASP A 337 -24.07 -17.29 8.11
N ALA A 338 -24.41 -16.23 7.38
CA ALA A 338 -23.44 -15.43 6.63
C ALA A 338 -22.40 -14.81 7.58
N GLN A 339 -22.80 -14.15 8.67
CA GLN A 339 -21.87 -13.58 9.64
C GLN A 339 -20.95 -14.63 10.29
N ALA A 340 -21.48 -15.82 10.63
CA ALA A 340 -20.71 -16.90 11.25
C ALA A 340 -19.68 -17.53 10.28
N ALA A 341 -20.07 -17.80 9.04
CA ALA A 341 -19.15 -18.25 8.00
C ALA A 341 -18.07 -17.18 7.70
N CYS A 342 -18.48 -15.91 7.64
CA CYS A 342 -17.58 -14.80 7.38
C CYS A 342 -16.52 -14.59 8.48
N ALA A 343 -16.92 -14.68 9.77
CA ALA A 343 -15.99 -14.57 10.89
C ALA A 343 -14.90 -15.66 10.86
N ARG A 344 -15.26 -16.89 10.48
CA ARG A 344 -14.35 -18.04 10.33
C ARG A 344 -13.42 -17.93 9.11
N LEU A 345 -13.88 -17.30 8.02
CA LEU A 345 -13.02 -16.93 6.90
C LEU A 345 -12.00 -15.85 7.30
N THR A 346 -12.45 -14.83 8.02
CA THR A 346 -11.59 -13.74 8.53
C THR A 346 -10.53 -14.24 9.51
N SER A 347 -10.87 -15.13 10.46
CA SER A 347 -9.86 -15.77 11.34
C SER A 347 -8.90 -16.69 10.57
N GLY A 348 -9.30 -17.16 9.39
CA GLY A 348 -8.45 -17.84 8.43
C GLY A 348 -7.61 -16.92 7.53
N GLY A 349 -7.62 -15.60 7.75
CA GLY A 349 -6.87 -14.61 6.96
C GLY A 349 -7.54 -14.16 5.67
N PHE A 350 -8.82 -14.49 5.43
CA PHE A 350 -9.53 -14.12 4.21
C PHE A 350 -10.51 -12.97 4.43
N GLY A 351 -10.36 -11.90 3.64
CA GLY A 351 -11.30 -10.78 3.65
C GLY A 351 -12.71 -11.22 3.27
N CYS A 352 -13.70 -10.79 4.05
CA CYS A 352 -15.10 -11.15 3.83
C CYS A 352 -16.05 -10.06 4.34
N LEU A 353 -17.16 -9.84 3.62
CA LEU A 353 -18.27 -8.96 4.01
C LEU A 353 -19.62 -9.66 3.75
N PRO A 354 -20.49 -9.85 4.76
CA PRO A 354 -21.85 -10.34 4.54
C PRO A 354 -22.70 -9.26 3.88
N VAL A 355 -23.31 -9.58 2.74
CA VAL A 355 -24.22 -8.71 1.99
C VAL A 355 -25.54 -9.44 1.73
N ARG A 356 -26.62 -8.68 1.57
CA ARG A 356 -27.92 -9.19 1.14
C ARG A 356 -28.19 -8.76 -0.30
N ASP A 357 -29.04 -9.49 -1.00
CA ASP A 357 -29.72 -9.02 -2.22
C ASP A 357 -30.76 -7.91 -1.93
#